data_AF-A0A8X6K8T1-F1
#
_entry.id   AF-A0A8X6K8T1-F1
#
_cell.length_a   1.000
_cell.length_b   1.000
_cell.length_c   1.000
_cell.angle_alpha   90.00
_cell.angle_beta   90.00
_cell.angle_gamma   90.00
#
_symmetry.space_group_name_H-M   'P 1'
#
loop_
_entity.id
_entity.type
_entity.pdbx_description
1 polymer ?
#
loop_
_entity_poly.entity_id
_entity_poly.type
_entity_poly.pdbx_seq_one_letter_code
_entity_poly.pdbx_strand_id
1 'polypeptide(L)'
;MQTIIIFVWRPHEHGLIKKEGSLRYACNPSVFQPVIHSAEMPILDPPKKYEIVKDYVEEKFIRPGTSHDPDFKAEDLNEPHRLNQAELNYLIRELDLPRQKAELLASRLQQWNLLLPGIKITEYMWDS
;
A
#
# COMPACT_ATOMS: atom_id res chain seq x y z
N MET A 1 -13.84 -31.29 29.34
CA MET A 1 -13.75 -29.84 29.55
C MET A 1 -12.42 -29.38 28.98
N GLN A 2 -12.41 -28.83 27.76
CA GLN A 2 -11.17 -28.34 27.11
C GLN A 2 -10.90 -26.90 27.56
N THR A 3 -9.70 -26.65 28.10
CA THR A 3 -9.21 -25.30 28.41
C THR A 3 -8.47 -24.75 27.21
N ILE A 4 -8.96 -23.64 26.66
CA ILE A 4 -8.32 -22.89 25.57
C ILE A 4 -7.28 -21.96 26.20
N ILE A 5 -6.00 -22.13 25.84
CA ILE A 5 -4.93 -21.21 26.23
C ILE A 5 -4.89 -20.07 25.21
N ILE A 6 -5.23 -18.87 25.66
CA ILE A 6 -5.17 -17.65 24.87
C ILE A 6 -3.75 -17.10 24.99
N PHE A 7 -3.00 -17.07 23.89
CA PHE A 7 -1.71 -16.38 23.84
C PHE A 7 -1.96 -14.87 23.73
N VAL A 8 -1.79 -14.17 24.85
CA VAL A 8 -1.74 -12.70 24.87
C VAL A 8 -0.35 -12.28 24.40
N TRP A 9 -0.30 -11.61 23.25
CA TRP A 9 0.91 -11.02 22.72
C TRP A 9 1.35 -9.85 23.62
N ARG A 10 2.49 -10.02 24.29
CA ARG A 10 3.11 -9.00 25.14
C ARG A 10 4.05 -8.15 24.25
N PRO A 11 3.85 -6.83 24.10
CA PRO A 11 4.79 -6.00 23.37
C PRO A 11 6.08 -5.87 24.18
N HIS A 12 7.21 -6.01 23.50
CA HIS A 12 8.53 -5.82 24.10
C HIS A 12 8.83 -4.32 24.17
N GLU A 13 8.64 -3.74 25.35
CA GLU A 13 8.96 -2.35 25.61
C GLU A 13 10.48 -2.15 25.70
N HIS A 14 11.13 -1.95 24.56
CA HIS A 14 12.38 -1.20 24.55
C HIS A 14 12.04 0.29 24.66
N GLY A 15 11.88 0.75 25.90
CA GLY A 15 11.76 2.17 26.21
C GLY A 15 12.97 2.94 25.67
N LEU A 16 12.73 3.87 24.74
CA LEU A 16 13.70 4.90 24.39
C LEU A 16 13.74 5.89 25.56
N ILE A 17 14.76 5.78 26.39
CA ILE A 17 15.05 6.73 27.47
C ILE A 17 15.44 8.05 26.82
N LYS A 18 14.54 9.05 26.84
CA LYS A 18 14.87 10.43 26.46
C LYS A 18 15.85 10.98 27.48
N LYS A 19 17.13 11.09 27.11
CA LYS A 19 18.07 11.98 27.80
C LYS A 19 17.79 13.39 27.30
N GLU A 20 17.65 14.37 28.20
CA GLU A 20 17.73 15.79 27.84
C GLU A 20 19.17 16.11 27.37
N GLY A 21 19.46 15.75 26.13
CA GLY A 21 20.59 16.26 25.38
C GLY A 21 20.01 17.19 24.32
N SER A 22 20.46 18.44 24.28
CA SER A 22 20.16 19.40 23.22
C SER A 22 20.24 18.71 21.86
N LEU A 23 19.08 18.51 21.23
CA LEU A 23 18.95 17.86 19.94
C LEU A 23 19.63 18.74 18.89
N ARG A 24 20.91 18.47 18.61
CA ARG A 24 21.66 19.11 17.54
C ARG A 24 21.44 18.30 16.27
N TYR A 25 20.68 18.85 15.34
CA TYR A 25 20.56 18.25 14.01
C TYR A 25 21.94 18.30 13.32
N ALA A 26 22.36 17.17 12.76
CA ALA A 26 23.57 17.11 11.95
C ALA A 26 23.38 18.00 10.72
N CYS A 27 24.22 19.03 10.58
CA CYS A 27 24.18 19.93 9.43
C CYS A 27 24.87 19.27 8.24
N ASN A 28 24.10 18.48 7.47
CA ASN A 28 24.56 17.94 6.20
C ASN A 28 24.33 18.98 5.09
N PRO A 29 25.33 19.27 4.23
CA PRO A 29 25.21 20.30 3.19
C PRO A 29 24.14 19.96 2.13
N SER A 30 23.71 18.70 2.04
CA SER A 30 22.68 18.24 1.10
C SER A 30 21.25 18.32 1.65
N VAL A 31 21.05 18.76 2.89
CA VAL A 31 19.75 18.75 3.57
C VAL A 31 19.30 20.18 3.88
N PHE A 32 18.16 20.58 3.31
CA PHE A 32 17.51 21.85 3.67
C PHE A 32 16.96 21.76 5.10
N GLN A 33 17.35 22.72 5.94
CA GLN A 33 16.88 22.80 7.32
C GLN A 33 15.48 23.41 7.39
N PRO A 34 14.67 23.06 8.40
CA PRO A 34 13.39 23.71 8.62
C PRO A 34 13.61 25.22 8.86
N VAL A 35 12.76 26.03 8.25
CA VAL A 35 12.80 27.48 8.41
C VAL A 35 12.21 27.83 9.78
N ILE A 36 12.97 28.54 10.61
CA ILE A 36 12.50 29.01 11.92
C ILE A 36 11.49 30.14 11.69
N HIS A 37 10.28 30.00 12.23
CA HIS A 37 9.27 31.06 12.19
C HIS A 37 9.68 32.18 13.16
N SER A 38 9.81 33.41 12.67
CA SER A 38 10.06 34.61 13.46
C SER A 38 8.85 35.56 13.42
N ALA A 39 8.85 36.62 14.22
CA ALA A 39 7.79 37.63 14.20
C ALA A 39 7.63 38.33 12.83
N GLU A 40 8.66 38.27 11.99
CA GLU A 40 8.65 38.79 10.62
C GLU A 40 7.98 37.81 9.63
N MET A 41 7.81 36.55 10.01
CA MET A 41 7.13 35.51 9.23
C MET A 41 6.18 34.69 10.14
N PRO A 42 5.09 35.32 10.61
CA PRO A 42 4.13 34.67 11.49
C PRO A 42 3.45 33.50 10.78
N ILE A 43 3.18 32.43 11.52
CA ILE A 43 2.30 31.36 11.05
C ILE A 43 0.91 31.98 10.93
N LEU A 44 0.31 31.89 9.74
CA LEU A 44 -1.07 32.31 9.55
C LEU A 44 -1.98 31.43 10.40
N ASP A 45 -2.87 32.05 11.17
CA ASP A 45 -3.89 31.31 11.90
C ASP A 45 -4.76 30.53 10.90
N PRO A 46 -5.07 29.26 11.19
CA PRO A 46 -5.99 28.51 10.35
C PRO A 46 -7.34 29.25 10.30
N PRO A 47 -8.02 29.27 9.14
CA PRO A 47 -9.30 29.92 9.01
C PRO A 47 -10.29 29.37 10.04
N LYS A 48 -10.95 30.25 10.80
CA LYS A 48 -11.88 29.89 11.88
C LYS A 48 -13.13 29.15 11.41
N LYS A 49 -13.42 29.22 10.11
CA LYS A 49 -14.54 28.56 9.45
C LYS A 49 -14.05 28.01 8.12
N TYR A 50 -14.17 26.72 7.95
CA TYR A 50 -14.19 26.11 6.64
C TYR A 50 -15.65 26.10 6.18
N GLU A 51 -15.98 26.81 5.13
CA GLU A 51 -17.15 26.44 4.33
C GLU A 51 -16.66 25.28 3.47
N ILE A 52 -16.97 24.05 3.88
CA ILE A 52 -16.97 22.96 2.91
C ILE A 52 -18.11 23.32 1.96
N VAL A 53 -17.79 24.05 0.90
CA VAL A 53 -18.61 24.04 -0.29
C VAL A 53 -18.64 22.57 -0.66
N LYS A 54 -19.75 21.90 -0.36
CA LYS A 54 -20.05 20.62 -0.95
C LYS A 54 -20.35 20.91 -2.42
N ASP A 55 -19.31 21.29 -3.17
CA ASP A 55 -19.23 20.88 -4.54
C ASP A 55 -19.16 19.38 -4.43
N TYR A 56 -20.34 18.76 -4.48
CA TYR A 56 -20.46 17.36 -4.81
C TYR A 56 -19.88 17.20 -6.22
N VAL A 57 -18.55 17.27 -6.34
CA VAL A 57 -17.85 16.28 -7.12
C VAL A 57 -18.00 15.03 -6.27
N GLU A 58 -19.20 14.46 -6.38
CA GLU A 58 -19.45 13.04 -6.24
C GLU A 58 -18.21 12.38 -6.83
N GLU A 59 -17.36 11.91 -5.90
CA GLU A 59 -16.13 11.21 -6.21
C GLU A 59 -16.56 10.22 -7.28
N LYS A 60 -16.09 10.46 -8.51
CA LYS A 60 -16.46 9.65 -9.66
C LYS A 60 -15.98 8.24 -9.30
N PHE A 61 -16.86 7.44 -8.71
CA PHE A 61 -17.14 6.10 -9.22
C PHE A 61 -16.91 6.23 -10.70
N ILE A 62 -15.87 5.54 -11.18
CA ILE A 62 -15.42 5.53 -12.58
C ILE A 62 -16.64 5.79 -13.43
N ARG A 63 -16.85 7.05 -13.86
CA ARG A 63 -17.95 7.33 -14.77
C ARG A 63 -17.41 6.68 -16.03
N PRO A 64 -17.99 5.56 -16.52
CA PRO A 64 -17.60 5.06 -17.82
C PRO A 64 -17.69 6.28 -18.75
N GLY A 65 -16.61 6.52 -19.49
CA GLY A 65 -16.58 7.63 -20.43
C GLY A 65 -17.88 7.61 -21.22
N THR A 66 -18.49 8.77 -21.46
CA THR A 66 -19.73 8.86 -22.24
C THR A 66 -19.55 8.45 -23.71
N SER A 67 -18.43 7.80 -24.07
CA SER A 67 -18.34 6.98 -25.26
C SER A 67 -19.25 5.77 -25.05
N HIS A 68 -20.51 5.95 -25.47
CA HIS A 68 -21.48 4.88 -25.61
C HIS A 68 -21.07 4.03 -26.82
N ASP A 69 -19.90 3.39 -26.71
CA ASP A 69 -19.44 2.41 -27.69
C ASP A 69 -20.25 1.13 -27.44
N PRO A 70 -21.13 0.73 -28.37
CA PRO A 70 -21.96 -0.46 -28.20
C PRO A 70 -21.14 -1.75 -28.15
N ASP A 71 -19.88 -1.73 -28.61
CA ASP A 71 -18.95 -2.87 -28.52
C ASP A 71 -18.18 -2.88 -27.20
N PHE A 72 -18.15 -1.77 -26.45
CA PHE A 72 -17.48 -1.72 -25.15
C PHE A 72 -18.37 -2.32 -24.05
N LYS A 73 -18.09 -3.60 -23.74
CA LYS A 73 -18.61 -4.25 -22.54
C LYS A 73 -17.72 -3.86 -21.36
N ALA A 74 -18.17 -2.92 -20.53
CA ALA A 74 -17.59 -2.74 -19.22
C ALA A 74 -17.85 -4.04 -18.43
N GLU A 75 -16.81 -4.84 -18.20
CA GLU A 75 -16.89 -5.94 -17.26
C GLU A 75 -17.24 -5.34 -15.89
N ASP A 76 -18.20 -5.94 -15.17
CA ASP A 76 -18.59 -5.48 -13.84
C ASP A 76 -17.40 -5.64 -12.88
N LEU A 77 -16.59 -4.59 -12.74
CA LEU A 77 -15.38 -4.51 -11.91
C LEU A 77 -15.68 -4.58 -10.39
N ASN A 78 -16.82 -5.12 -9.98
CA ASN A 78 -17.19 -5.21 -8.57
C ASN A 78 -16.34 -6.25 -7.81
N GLU A 79 -15.69 -7.18 -8.50
CA GLU A 79 -14.72 -8.10 -7.89
C GLU A 79 -13.30 -7.84 -8.43
N PRO A 80 -12.28 -7.75 -7.55
CA PRO A 80 -10.90 -7.60 -8.00
C PRO A 80 -10.46 -8.83 -8.79
N HIS A 81 -9.78 -8.59 -9.91
CA HIS A 81 -9.19 -9.65 -10.74
C HIS A 81 -8.23 -10.50 -9.90
N ARG A 82 -8.53 -11.80 -9.80
CA ARG A 82 -7.65 -12.78 -9.15
C ARG A 82 -6.87 -13.53 -10.21
N LEU A 83 -5.55 -13.54 -10.06
CA LEU A 83 -4.65 -14.23 -10.98
C LEU A 83 -4.83 -15.74 -10.87
N ASN A 84 -4.87 -16.40 -12.02
CA ASN A 84 -4.78 -17.86 -12.15
C ASN A 84 -3.29 -18.33 -12.18
N GLN A 85 -3.04 -19.63 -12.02
CA GLN A 85 -1.70 -20.23 -12.10
C GLN A 85 -0.99 -19.90 -13.42
N ALA A 86 -1.70 -19.93 -14.54
CA ALA A 86 -1.13 -19.61 -15.85
C ALA A 86 -0.68 -18.15 -15.95
N GLU A 87 -1.48 -17.21 -15.44
CA GLU A 87 -1.14 -15.78 -15.43
C GLU A 87 0.01 -15.49 -14.48
N LEU A 88 0.04 -16.13 -13.30
CA LEU A 88 1.16 -16.04 -12.36
C LEU A 88 2.46 -16.56 -12.99
N ASN A 89 2.42 -17.72 -13.65
CA ASN A 89 3.56 -18.29 -14.33
C ASN A 89 4.03 -17.41 -15.51
N TYR A 90 3.09 -16.85 -16.27
CA TYR A 90 3.38 -15.90 -17.34
C TYR A 90 4.08 -14.66 -16.79
N LEU A 91 3.55 -14.06 -15.72
CA LEU A 91 4.13 -12.89 -15.07
C LEU A 91 5.56 -13.14 -14.57
N ILE A 92 5.81 -14.31 -13.97
CA ILE A 92 7.15 -14.70 -13.50
C ILE A 92 8.13 -14.79 -14.68
N ARG A 93 7.67 -15.31 -15.84
CA ARG A 93 8.48 -15.45 -17.06
C ARG A 93 8.74 -14.11 -17.75
N GLU A 94 7.73 -13.26 -17.89
CA GLU A 94 7.89 -11.93 -18.49
C GLU A 94 8.83 -11.03 -17.69
N LEU A 95 8.85 -11.19 -16.36
CA LEU A 95 9.72 -10.43 -15.48
C LEU A 95 11.09 -11.09 -15.27
N ASP A 96 11.34 -12.25 -15.87
CA ASP A 96 12.56 -13.05 -15.75
C ASP A 96 13.06 -13.18 -14.29
N LEU A 97 12.12 -13.52 -13.38
CA LEU A 97 12.41 -13.56 -11.96
C LEU A 97 13.12 -14.86 -11.56
N PRO A 98 14.23 -14.80 -10.80
CA PRO A 98 14.82 -15.99 -10.23
C PRO A 98 13.88 -16.61 -9.19
N ARG A 99 13.95 -17.93 -9.04
CA ARG A 99 13.12 -18.77 -8.14
C ARG A 99 12.75 -18.13 -6.80
N GLN A 100 13.74 -17.65 -6.06
CA GLN A 100 13.54 -17.06 -4.73
C GLN A 100 12.66 -15.80 -4.76
N LYS A 101 12.80 -14.97 -5.81
CA LYS A 101 12.00 -13.76 -5.99
C LYS A 101 10.60 -14.08 -6.49
N ALA A 102 10.46 -15.10 -7.34
CA ALA A 102 9.17 -15.59 -7.80
C ALA A 102 8.32 -16.15 -6.63
N GLU A 103 8.94 -16.94 -5.74
CA GLU A 103 8.28 -17.44 -4.53
C GLU A 103 7.86 -16.31 -3.59
N LEU A 104 8.75 -15.31 -3.39
CA LEU A 104 8.41 -14.14 -2.57
C LEU A 104 7.26 -13.33 -3.17
N LEU A 105 7.27 -13.12 -4.48
CA LEU A 105 6.18 -12.44 -5.20
C LEU A 105 4.86 -13.20 -5.02
N ALA A 106 4.84 -14.50 -5.29
CA ALA A 106 3.65 -15.33 -5.14
C ALA A 106 3.13 -15.35 -3.69
N SER A 107 4.03 -15.39 -2.69
CA SER A 107 3.66 -15.29 -1.27
C SER A 107 2.99 -13.96 -0.94
N ARG A 108 3.48 -12.84 -1.50
CA ARG A 108 2.86 -11.52 -1.32
C ARG A 108 1.50 -11.41 -2.01
N LEU A 109 1.38 -11.93 -3.23
CA LEU A 109 0.10 -11.98 -3.95
C LEU A 109 -0.94 -12.82 -3.22
N GLN A 110 -0.51 -13.92 -2.60
CA GLN A 110 -1.37 -14.75 -1.74
C GLN A 110 -1.82 -13.96 -0.49
N GLN A 111 -0.90 -13.26 0.17
CA GLN A 111 -1.21 -12.44 1.35
C GLN A 111 -2.23 -11.32 1.02
N TRP A 112 -2.19 -10.78 -0.20
CA TRP A 112 -3.13 -9.76 -0.67
C TRP A 112 -4.43 -10.33 -1.24
N ASN A 113 -4.63 -11.66 -1.20
CA ASN A 113 -5.82 -12.32 -1.74
C ASN A 113 -6.05 -12.05 -3.24
N LEU A 114 -4.96 -11.81 -3.98
CA LEU A 114 -4.94 -11.57 -5.44
C LEU A 114 -4.74 -12.86 -6.25
N LEU A 115 -4.58 -14.00 -5.57
CA LEU A 115 -4.48 -15.32 -6.19
C LEU A 115 -5.80 -16.08 -6.00
N LEU A 116 -6.19 -16.88 -6.98
CA LEU A 116 -7.28 -17.85 -6.81
C LEU A 116 -6.93 -18.88 -5.72
N PRO A 117 -7.94 -19.38 -4.98
CA PRO A 117 -7.72 -20.43 -3.98
C PRO A 117 -7.22 -21.72 -4.66
N GLY A 118 -6.17 -22.34 -4.10
CA GLY A 118 -5.61 -23.59 -4.61
C GLY A 118 -4.43 -23.45 -5.57
N ILE A 119 -3.95 -22.23 -5.84
CA ILE A 119 -2.72 -21.98 -6.61
C ILE A 119 -1.50 -22.47 -5.82
N LYS A 120 -0.63 -23.23 -6.49
CA LYS A 120 0.60 -23.78 -5.89
C LYS A 120 1.78 -22.88 -6.22
N ILE A 121 2.40 -22.35 -5.17
CA ILE A 121 3.56 -21.44 -5.27
C ILE A 121 4.83 -22.19 -5.72
N THR A 122 4.87 -23.51 -5.58
CA THR A 122 6.05 -24.35 -5.87
C THR A 122 6.05 -25.00 -7.25
N GLU A 123 4.98 -24.85 -8.04
CA GLU A 123 4.81 -25.47 -9.36
C GLU A 123 5.09 -24.45 -10.48
N TYR A 124 6.25 -23.80 -10.43
CA TYR A 124 6.78 -23.08 -11.59
C TYR A 124 7.56 -24.10 -12.42
N MET A 125 7.02 -24.48 -13.58
CA MET A 125 7.77 -25.25 -14.56
C MET A 125 8.73 -24.29 -15.26
N TRP A 126 10.00 -24.32 -14.87
CA TRP A 126 11.09 -23.81 -15.71
C TRP A 126 11.27 -24.80 -16.86
N ASP A 127 10.37 -24.81 -17.83
CA ASP A 127 10.71 -25.50 -19.08
C ASP A 127 11.65 -24.59 -19.88
N SER A 128 12.76 -25.20 -20.32
CA SER A 128 13.91 -24.56 -20.97
C SER A 128 13.73 -24.38 -22.46
#